data_AF-A0A966PTN5-F1
#
_entry.id   AF-A0A966PTN5-F1
#
_cell.length_a   1.000
_cell.length_b   1.000
_cell.length_c   1.000
_cell.angle_alpha   90.00
_cell.angle_beta   90.00
_cell.angle_gamma   90.00
#
_symmetry.space_group_name_H-M   'P 1'
#
loop_
_entity.id
_entity.type
_entity.pdbx_description
1 polymer ?
#
loop_
_entity_poly.entity_id
_entity_poly.type
_entity_poly.pdbx_seq_one_letter_code
_entity_poly.pdbx_strand_id
1 'polypeptide(L)'
;MPRLSIYKPEKGNDYKFFDRTMNEMFQVGGTDVFLHKYIGVYDQGEEGTKDGDASPSQPHYSGSSLNDRTIQDLLFLENRDRKYDKDVYVIRGIYNVQDTDFNLSQFGMFLQNDTLFLTVHLNDIVERLGRKPMSGDVVEFPHLKDDYSLDASIPIALKRFYVIEDVNRSAEGFSPTYWPHLLRLKLKTLVDSQEFRDIIGDATTTGSLASYMSTYNKEREINDAIVNQAEADAPKSGFNYKQFYVTPIDERGNVRLEGANSDESISSDQPINAVIDTPASSHYGFYYNGDGIPPNGYVAGAGTSFPTSNVNKGDYFLRLDFLPNRLFRFDGVRWLKVEDSVRLTTTNNNTRNTFKTGFVNNSSTSTINGLTVEQRQSLTDALKPKADN
;
A
#
# COMPACT_ATOMS: atom_id res chain seq x y z
N MET A 1 -49.23 -54.50 -9.90
CA MET A 1 -47.78 -54.46 -9.64
C MET A 1 -47.56 -53.72 -8.33
N PRO A 2 -46.80 -54.25 -7.36
CA PRO A 2 -46.41 -53.48 -6.18
C PRO A 2 -45.56 -52.28 -6.63
N ARG A 3 -45.74 -51.12 -6.00
CA ARG A 3 -44.86 -49.96 -6.24
C ARG A 3 -43.47 -50.33 -5.72
N LEU A 4 -42.45 -50.29 -6.59
CA LEU A 4 -41.05 -50.45 -6.17
C LEU A 4 -40.71 -49.30 -5.22
N SER A 5 -40.46 -49.61 -3.95
CA SER A 5 -39.84 -48.69 -3.00
C SER A 5 -38.33 -48.94 -2.99
N ILE A 6 -37.54 -47.91 -3.26
CA ILE A 6 -36.08 -47.94 -3.19
C ILE A 6 -35.60 -47.65 -1.75
N TYR A 7 -36.49 -47.19 -0.88
CA TYR A 7 -36.16 -46.92 0.52
C TYR A 7 -35.90 -48.20 1.30
N LYS A 8 -34.79 -48.22 2.02
CA LYS A 8 -34.44 -49.22 3.03
C LYS A 8 -33.70 -48.53 4.19
N PRO A 9 -33.78 -49.07 5.42
CA PRO A 9 -33.14 -48.46 6.59
C PRO A 9 -31.60 -48.55 6.56
N GLU A 10 -31.04 -49.43 5.74
CA GLU A 10 -29.62 -49.74 5.69
C GLU A 10 -28.95 -49.19 4.43
N LYS A 11 -27.68 -48.82 4.55
CA LYS A 11 -26.87 -48.34 3.42
C LYS A 11 -26.58 -49.51 2.46
N GLY A 12 -26.78 -49.31 1.16
CA GLY A 12 -26.28 -50.28 0.18
C GLY A 12 -25.95 -49.68 -1.19
N ASN A 13 -25.95 -50.54 -2.21
CA ASN A 13 -25.50 -50.20 -3.56
C ASN A 13 -26.46 -49.26 -4.34
N ASP A 14 -27.57 -48.86 -3.73
CA ASP A 14 -28.52 -47.85 -4.22
C ASP A 14 -27.85 -46.49 -4.42
N TYR A 15 -26.76 -46.19 -3.70
CA TYR A 15 -25.92 -45.01 -3.92
C TYR A 15 -25.57 -44.82 -5.40
N LYS A 16 -25.08 -45.87 -6.07
CA LYS A 16 -24.63 -45.78 -7.48
C LYS A 16 -25.76 -45.45 -8.44
N PHE A 17 -26.98 -45.89 -8.12
CA PHE A 17 -28.15 -45.59 -8.94
C PHE A 17 -28.55 -44.11 -8.81
N PHE A 18 -28.65 -43.62 -7.57
CA PHE A 18 -28.94 -42.20 -7.32
C PHE A 18 -27.85 -41.29 -7.90
N ASP A 19 -26.59 -41.63 -7.67
CA ASP A 19 -25.43 -40.87 -8.15
C ASP A 19 -25.43 -40.74 -9.67
N ARG A 20 -25.61 -41.84 -10.39
CA ARG A 20 -25.68 -41.82 -11.86
C ARG A 20 -26.85 -40.98 -12.37
N THR A 21 -28.03 -41.12 -11.75
CA THR A 21 -29.22 -40.37 -12.16
C THR A 21 -29.06 -38.87 -11.90
N MET A 22 -28.45 -38.51 -10.76
CA MET A 22 -28.16 -37.12 -10.43
C MET A 22 -27.09 -36.54 -11.37
N ASN A 23 -26.00 -37.27 -11.64
CA ASN A 23 -24.99 -36.85 -12.60
C ASN A 23 -25.60 -36.57 -13.97
N GLU A 24 -26.48 -37.46 -14.46
CA GLU A 24 -27.21 -37.26 -15.72
C GLU A 24 -27.99 -35.93 -15.75
N MET A 25 -28.62 -35.52 -14.65
CA MET A 25 -29.30 -34.22 -14.57
C MET A 25 -28.34 -33.04 -14.76
N PHE A 26 -27.10 -33.14 -14.24
CA PHE A 26 -26.07 -32.15 -14.55
C PHE A 26 -25.68 -32.23 -16.03
N GLN A 27 -25.47 -33.41 -16.61
CA GLN A 27 -25.15 -33.60 -18.03
C GLN A 27 -26.23 -33.12 -19.00
N VAL A 28 -27.48 -33.02 -18.57
CA VAL A 28 -28.58 -32.51 -19.41
C VAL A 28 -28.83 -31.02 -19.16
N GLY A 29 -28.93 -30.59 -17.89
CA GLY A 29 -29.40 -29.24 -17.52
C GLY A 29 -28.35 -28.32 -16.89
N GLY A 30 -27.15 -28.82 -16.59
CA GLY A 30 -26.08 -28.04 -16.00
C GLY A 30 -25.39 -27.12 -17.03
N THR A 31 -24.81 -26.04 -16.52
CA THR A 31 -23.92 -25.17 -17.29
C THR A 31 -22.47 -25.60 -17.10
N ASP A 32 -21.68 -25.45 -18.15
CA ASP A 32 -20.24 -25.65 -18.09
C ASP A 32 -19.60 -24.41 -17.45
N VAL A 33 -18.68 -24.63 -16.53
CA VAL A 33 -17.83 -23.58 -15.94
C VAL A 33 -16.37 -24.03 -15.96
N PHE A 34 -15.46 -23.08 -16.02
CA PHE A 34 -14.03 -23.33 -16.06
C PHE A 34 -13.43 -23.15 -14.68
N LEU A 35 -12.75 -24.17 -14.18
CA LEU A 35 -12.13 -24.17 -12.86
C LEU A 35 -10.60 -24.13 -13.00
N HIS A 36 -10.02 -23.09 -12.41
CA HIS A 36 -8.60 -22.87 -12.22
C HIS A 36 -8.21 -23.45 -10.86
N LYS A 37 -7.51 -24.59 -10.88
CA LYS A 37 -7.22 -25.40 -9.70
C LYS A 37 -6.04 -24.83 -8.93
N TYR A 38 -6.24 -24.51 -7.66
CA TYR A 38 -5.15 -24.14 -6.76
C TYR A 38 -4.31 -25.38 -6.41
N ILE A 39 -2.99 -25.32 -6.60
CA ILE A 39 -2.08 -26.46 -6.39
C ILE A 39 -1.08 -26.25 -5.25
N GLY A 40 -0.97 -25.03 -4.71
CA GLY A 40 -0.07 -24.69 -3.62
C GLY A 40 0.53 -23.31 -3.82
N VAL A 41 1.61 -23.00 -3.11
CA VAL A 41 2.36 -21.75 -3.28
C VAL A 41 3.57 -21.94 -4.19
N TYR A 42 4.08 -20.85 -4.76
CA TYR A 42 5.36 -20.88 -5.45
C TYR A 42 6.51 -21.23 -4.49
N ASP A 43 7.50 -21.95 -5.03
CA ASP A 43 8.77 -22.14 -4.31
C ASP A 43 9.43 -20.77 -4.13
N GLN A 44 9.85 -20.51 -2.90
CA GLN A 44 10.47 -19.26 -2.51
C GLN A 44 11.94 -19.18 -2.90
N GLY A 45 12.56 -20.28 -3.34
CA GLY A 45 13.97 -20.32 -3.76
C GLY A 45 14.96 -20.32 -2.60
N GLU A 46 16.26 -20.44 -2.91
CA GLU A 46 17.34 -20.55 -1.91
C GLU A 46 17.65 -19.20 -1.21
N GLU A 47 17.30 -18.06 -1.81
CA GLU A 47 17.58 -16.71 -1.31
C GLU A 47 16.44 -16.09 -0.48
N GLY A 48 15.79 -16.91 0.37
CA GLY A 48 14.69 -16.45 1.21
C GLY A 48 13.39 -16.24 0.43
N THR A 49 12.33 -15.89 1.15
CA THR A 49 11.04 -15.51 0.55
C THR A 49 11.22 -14.31 -0.39
N LYS A 50 10.28 -14.08 -1.32
CA LYS A 50 10.21 -12.83 -2.12
C LYS A 50 10.32 -11.56 -1.26
N ASP A 51 9.97 -11.67 0.02
CA ASP A 51 9.94 -10.60 1.01
C ASP A 51 11.16 -10.61 1.95
N GLY A 52 12.21 -11.38 1.64
CA GLY A 52 13.46 -11.50 2.38
C GLY A 52 13.68 -12.87 3.03
N ASP A 53 14.73 -12.99 3.84
CA ASP A 53 15.11 -14.25 4.51
C ASP A 53 13.95 -14.94 5.23
N ALA A 54 13.96 -16.27 5.20
CA ALA A 54 12.97 -17.07 5.90
C ALA A 54 12.95 -16.75 7.40
N SER A 55 11.75 -16.60 7.96
CA SER A 55 11.53 -16.32 9.38
C SER A 55 10.59 -17.35 10.00
N PRO A 56 10.51 -17.49 11.34
CA PRO A 56 9.55 -18.38 11.97
C PRO A 56 8.08 -18.09 11.59
N SER A 57 7.75 -16.84 11.28
CA SER A 57 6.45 -16.42 10.76
C SER A 57 6.27 -16.65 9.26
N GLN A 58 7.36 -16.72 8.49
CA GLN A 58 7.38 -16.95 7.05
C GLN A 58 8.43 -18.01 6.72
N PRO A 59 8.17 -19.29 7.05
CA PRO A 59 9.13 -20.36 6.86
C PRO A 59 9.27 -20.69 5.37
N HIS A 60 10.48 -21.07 4.99
CA HIS A 60 10.75 -21.54 3.64
C HIS A 60 10.25 -22.98 3.46
N TYR A 61 9.39 -23.18 2.47
CA TYR A 61 8.90 -24.48 2.04
C TYR A 61 9.51 -24.84 0.69
N SER A 62 10.06 -26.05 0.55
CA SER A 62 10.58 -26.58 -0.71
C SER A 62 10.24 -28.06 -0.92
N GLY A 63 10.32 -28.49 -2.17
CA GLY A 63 10.11 -29.88 -2.58
C GLY A 63 8.73 -30.42 -2.18
N SER A 64 8.70 -31.58 -1.51
CA SER A 64 7.46 -32.28 -1.12
C SER A 64 6.64 -31.55 -0.06
N SER A 65 7.21 -30.54 0.61
CA SER A 65 6.46 -29.73 1.56
C SER A 65 5.51 -28.78 0.84
N LEU A 66 5.83 -28.31 -0.38
CA LEU A 66 4.98 -27.43 -1.19
C LEU A 66 3.74 -28.19 -1.71
N ASN A 67 2.60 -27.91 -1.10
CA ASN A 67 1.32 -28.50 -1.47
C ASN A 67 0.17 -27.52 -1.19
N ASP A 68 -1.05 -27.93 -1.54
CA ASP A 68 -2.29 -27.18 -1.37
C ASP A 68 -2.65 -26.83 0.09
N ARG A 69 -1.96 -27.42 1.07
CA ARG A 69 -2.15 -27.18 2.51
C ARG A 69 -1.06 -26.33 3.14
N THR A 70 -0.03 -25.97 2.38
CA THR A 70 1.02 -25.08 2.89
C THR A 70 0.48 -23.69 3.15
N ILE A 71 0.98 -23.07 4.22
CA ILE A 71 0.67 -21.69 4.59
C ILE A 71 1.99 -20.93 4.56
N GLN A 72 2.13 -20.00 3.62
CA GLN A 72 3.33 -19.19 3.41
C GLN A 72 3.61 -18.25 4.57
N ASP A 73 2.56 -17.61 5.09
CA ASP A 73 2.67 -16.67 6.21
C ASP A 73 1.86 -17.18 7.40
N LEU A 74 2.55 -17.68 8.42
CA LEU A 74 1.92 -18.22 9.64
C LEU A 74 1.41 -17.12 10.56
N LEU A 75 1.90 -15.89 10.44
CA LEU A 75 1.44 -14.79 11.28
C LEU A 75 0.07 -14.31 10.82
N PHE A 76 -0.11 -14.15 9.51
CA PHE A 76 -1.38 -13.71 8.91
C PHE A 76 -2.26 -14.88 8.42
N LEU A 77 -1.75 -16.11 8.49
CA LEU A 77 -2.39 -17.33 8.02
C LEU A 77 -2.84 -17.22 6.56
N GLU A 78 -1.96 -16.68 5.72
CA GLU A 78 -2.26 -16.40 4.31
C GLU A 78 -1.24 -17.03 3.34
N ASN A 79 -1.68 -17.11 2.09
CA ASN A 79 -0.87 -17.52 0.94
C ASN A 79 -0.92 -16.41 -0.10
N ARG A 80 0.14 -15.60 -0.18
CA ARG A 80 0.24 -14.46 -1.11
C ARG A 80 0.65 -14.91 -2.52
N ASP A 81 1.62 -15.82 -2.62
CA ASP A 81 2.16 -16.29 -3.90
C ASP A 81 1.53 -17.63 -4.28
N ARG A 82 0.22 -17.61 -4.53
CA ARG A 82 -0.51 -18.81 -4.94
C ARG A 82 -0.12 -19.23 -6.35
N LYS A 83 -0.09 -20.54 -6.53
CA LYS A 83 0.17 -21.20 -7.79
C LYS A 83 -1.07 -21.97 -8.23
N TYR A 84 -1.45 -21.75 -9.47
CA TYR A 84 -2.55 -22.46 -10.12
C TYR A 84 -2.02 -23.49 -11.12
N ASP A 85 -2.81 -24.53 -11.35
CA ASP A 85 -2.55 -25.48 -12.43
C ASP A 85 -2.64 -24.77 -13.79
N LYS A 86 -1.79 -25.18 -14.74
CA LYS A 86 -1.81 -24.63 -16.09
C LYS A 86 -3.00 -25.14 -16.89
N ASP A 87 -3.46 -26.35 -16.55
CA ASP A 87 -4.63 -26.95 -17.17
C ASP A 87 -5.91 -26.40 -16.54
N VAL A 88 -6.85 -25.98 -17.39
CA VAL A 88 -8.17 -25.49 -16.96
C VAL A 88 -9.17 -26.63 -17.04
N TYR A 89 -9.85 -26.89 -15.92
CA TYR A 89 -10.80 -28.00 -15.81
C TYR A 89 -12.22 -27.54 -16.15
N VAL A 90 -12.90 -28.26 -17.03
CA VAL A 90 -14.32 -28.02 -17.31
C VAL A 90 -15.16 -28.84 -16.33
N ILE A 91 -16.00 -28.16 -15.55
CA ILE A 91 -16.92 -28.80 -14.62
C ILE A 91 -18.35 -28.36 -14.93
N ARG A 92 -19.31 -29.19 -14.51
CA ARG A 92 -20.72 -28.94 -14.74
C ARG A 92 -21.41 -28.59 -13.44
N GLY A 93 -22.11 -27.47 -13.44
CA GLY A 93 -22.77 -26.96 -12.25
C GLY A 93 -24.09 -26.27 -12.55
N ILE A 94 -24.84 -26.02 -11.49
CA ILE A 94 -26.11 -25.29 -11.54
C ILE A 94 -26.04 -24.21 -10.46
N TYR A 95 -26.40 -22.99 -10.83
CA TYR A 95 -26.50 -21.86 -9.91
C TYR A 95 -27.77 -21.07 -10.24
N ASN A 96 -28.29 -20.33 -9.26
CA ASN A 96 -29.42 -19.46 -9.49
C ASN A 96 -28.93 -18.10 -9.99
N VAL A 97 -29.39 -17.70 -11.18
CA VAL A 97 -29.19 -16.34 -11.68
C VAL A 97 -30.12 -15.43 -10.88
N GLN A 98 -29.57 -14.38 -10.27
CA GLN A 98 -30.34 -13.38 -9.52
C GLN A 98 -30.11 -12.01 -10.15
N ASP A 99 -31.19 -11.22 -10.23
CA ASP A 99 -31.12 -9.81 -10.57
C ASP A 99 -30.87 -9.00 -9.29
N THR A 100 -29.65 -8.50 -9.12
CA THR A 100 -29.28 -7.69 -7.95
C THR A 100 -29.43 -6.21 -8.30
N ASP A 101 -30.40 -5.52 -7.69
CA ASP A 101 -30.59 -4.08 -7.86
C ASP A 101 -29.64 -3.27 -6.96
N PHE A 102 -28.74 -2.50 -7.56
CA PHE A 102 -27.85 -1.59 -6.83
C PHE A 102 -28.64 -0.39 -6.30
N ASN A 103 -28.82 -0.32 -4.97
CA ASN A 103 -29.40 0.86 -4.34
C ASN A 103 -28.30 1.87 -3.96
N LEU A 104 -28.25 2.98 -4.70
CA LEU A 104 -27.31 4.09 -4.52
C LEU A 104 -27.78 5.15 -3.50
N SER A 105 -28.95 4.98 -2.86
CA SER A 105 -29.55 6.01 -1.99
C SER A 105 -28.91 6.13 -0.62
N GLN A 106 -28.04 5.19 -0.22
CA GLN A 106 -27.38 5.21 1.08
C GLN A 106 -25.92 5.64 0.90
N PHE A 107 -25.54 6.78 1.50
CA PHE A 107 -24.14 7.21 1.59
C PHE A 107 -23.38 6.19 2.44
N GLY A 108 -22.65 5.32 1.75
CA GLY A 108 -22.02 4.15 2.30
C GLY A 108 -22.04 3.11 1.21
N MET A 109 -20.90 2.96 0.53
CA MET A 109 -20.68 1.96 -0.51
C MET A 109 -20.70 0.55 0.13
N PHE A 110 -21.88 0.10 0.55
CA PHE A 110 -22.12 -1.27 0.94
C PHE A 110 -22.44 -2.03 -0.33
N LEU A 111 -21.38 -2.48 -1.00
CA LEU A 111 -21.47 -3.58 -1.96
C LEU A 111 -22.05 -4.75 -1.17
N GLN A 112 -23.31 -5.11 -1.37
CA GLN A 112 -23.77 -6.44 -0.99
C GLN A 112 -22.79 -7.40 -1.66
N ASN A 113 -22.02 -8.14 -0.86
CA ASN A 113 -21.08 -9.13 -1.37
C ASN A 113 -21.89 -10.09 -2.24
N ASP A 114 -21.70 -9.99 -3.56
CA ASP A 114 -22.41 -10.75 -4.60
C ASP A 114 -21.97 -12.21 -4.49
N THR A 115 -22.58 -12.90 -3.51
CA THR A 115 -22.23 -14.25 -3.10
C THR A 115 -23.01 -15.21 -3.98
N LEU A 116 -22.32 -15.85 -4.91
CA LEU A 116 -22.93 -16.82 -5.81
C LEU A 116 -22.83 -18.22 -5.20
N PHE A 117 -23.91 -19.00 -5.27
CA PHE A 117 -23.89 -20.40 -4.87
C PHE A 117 -23.96 -21.32 -6.09
N LEU A 118 -22.91 -22.11 -6.30
CA LEU A 118 -22.84 -23.11 -7.36
C LEU A 118 -22.99 -24.51 -6.77
N THR A 119 -23.93 -25.28 -7.29
CA THR A 119 -24.09 -26.70 -6.95
C THR A 119 -23.42 -27.57 -8.01
N VAL A 120 -22.62 -28.54 -7.59
CA VAL A 120 -21.88 -29.46 -8.47
C VAL A 120 -22.04 -30.90 -8.00
N HIS A 121 -21.91 -31.85 -8.93
CA HIS A 121 -21.96 -33.28 -8.61
C HIS A 121 -20.65 -33.76 -7.97
N LEU A 122 -20.75 -34.43 -6.81
CA LEU A 122 -19.61 -34.74 -5.93
C LEU A 122 -18.59 -35.67 -6.59
N ASN A 123 -19.00 -36.84 -7.09
CA ASN A 123 -18.03 -37.81 -7.63
C ASN A 123 -17.40 -37.30 -8.93
N ASP A 124 -18.19 -36.59 -9.73
CA ASP A 124 -17.80 -36.08 -11.05
C ASP A 124 -16.75 -34.95 -10.91
N ILE A 125 -16.93 -34.03 -9.96
CA ILE A 125 -15.89 -33.01 -9.70
C ILE A 125 -14.62 -33.60 -9.09
N VAL A 126 -14.76 -34.62 -8.22
CA VAL A 126 -13.60 -35.28 -7.60
C VAL A 126 -12.81 -36.08 -8.62
N GLU A 127 -13.49 -36.73 -9.57
CA GLU A 127 -12.84 -37.45 -10.67
C GLU A 127 -12.08 -36.50 -11.60
N ARG A 128 -12.67 -35.34 -11.94
CA ARG A 128 -12.00 -34.35 -12.82
C ARG A 128 -10.83 -33.64 -12.17
N LEU A 129 -10.95 -33.24 -10.90
CA LEU A 129 -9.90 -32.50 -10.20
C LEU A 129 -8.87 -33.40 -9.50
N GLY A 130 -9.21 -34.67 -9.27
CA GLY A 130 -8.46 -35.58 -8.40
C GLY A 130 -8.61 -35.28 -6.90
N ARG A 131 -9.39 -34.26 -6.53
CA ARG A 131 -9.70 -33.88 -5.14
C ARG A 131 -11.04 -33.14 -5.06
N LYS A 132 -11.58 -33.01 -3.85
CA LYS A 132 -12.70 -32.10 -3.59
C LYS A 132 -12.26 -30.65 -3.90
N PRO A 133 -13.12 -29.80 -4.49
CA PRO A 133 -12.85 -28.37 -4.58
C PRO A 133 -12.64 -27.78 -3.18
N MET A 134 -11.83 -26.74 -3.09
CA MET A 134 -11.44 -26.11 -1.84
C MET A 134 -11.46 -24.59 -1.93
N SER A 135 -11.32 -23.94 -0.78
CA SER A 135 -11.16 -22.49 -0.72
C SER A 135 -9.91 -22.07 -1.51
N GLY A 136 -10.04 -21.03 -2.33
CA GLY A 136 -8.96 -20.52 -3.18
C GLY A 136 -8.95 -21.05 -4.63
N ASP A 137 -9.68 -22.12 -4.93
CA ASP A 137 -9.98 -22.50 -6.32
C ASP A 137 -10.81 -21.38 -6.99
N VAL A 138 -10.54 -21.10 -8.27
CA VAL A 138 -11.19 -20.00 -8.99
C VAL A 138 -12.05 -20.54 -10.13
N VAL A 139 -13.24 -19.97 -10.28
CA VAL A 139 -14.25 -20.37 -11.27
C VAL A 139 -14.49 -19.20 -12.24
N GLU A 140 -14.41 -19.49 -13.53
CA GLU A 140 -14.79 -18.61 -14.64
C GLU A 140 -16.12 -19.10 -15.23
N PHE A 141 -17.08 -18.17 -15.38
CA PHE A 141 -18.37 -18.44 -16.01
C PHE A 141 -18.33 -18.01 -17.48
N PRO A 142 -18.33 -18.96 -18.45
CA PRO A 142 -18.15 -18.63 -19.86
C PRO A 142 -19.26 -17.75 -20.45
N HIS A 143 -20.48 -17.87 -19.93
CA HIS A 143 -21.66 -17.13 -20.38
C HIS A 143 -21.90 -15.80 -19.65
N LEU A 144 -21.09 -15.48 -18.62
CA LEU A 144 -21.10 -14.17 -17.96
C LEU A 144 -19.99 -13.25 -18.48
N LYS A 145 -19.47 -13.54 -19.69
CA LYS A 145 -18.53 -12.65 -20.37
C LYS A 145 -19.26 -11.38 -20.80
N ASP A 146 -18.66 -10.24 -20.50
CA ASP A 146 -19.16 -8.95 -20.94
C ASP A 146 -18.44 -8.54 -22.23
N ASP A 147 -19.19 -8.57 -23.34
CA ASP A 147 -18.70 -8.18 -24.66
C ASP A 147 -18.80 -6.65 -24.91
N TYR A 148 -19.52 -5.91 -24.05
CA TYR A 148 -19.81 -4.49 -24.23
C TYR A 148 -19.30 -3.65 -23.07
N SER A 149 -17.97 -3.65 -22.86
CA SER A 149 -17.33 -2.73 -21.92
C SER A 149 -17.69 -1.27 -22.26
N LEU A 150 -18.06 -0.49 -21.23
CA LEU A 150 -18.30 0.95 -21.35
C LEU A 150 -17.02 1.72 -21.71
N ASP A 151 -15.87 1.17 -21.36
CA ASP A 151 -14.57 1.71 -21.75
C ASP A 151 -14.13 1.15 -23.11
N ALA A 152 -14.23 2.01 -24.13
CA ALA A 152 -13.85 1.70 -25.51
C ALA A 152 -12.35 1.40 -25.69
N SER A 153 -11.50 1.65 -24.69
CA SER A 153 -10.07 1.35 -24.72
C SER A 153 -9.74 -0.12 -24.39
N ILE A 154 -10.71 -0.90 -23.90
CA ILE A 154 -10.55 -2.32 -23.55
C ILE A 154 -10.93 -3.17 -24.76
N PRO A 155 -9.98 -3.79 -25.48
CA PRO A 155 -10.26 -4.52 -26.72
C PRO A 155 -10.69 -5.97 -26.47
N ILE A 156 -10.94 -6.37 -25.23
CA ILE A 156 -11.24 -7.75 -24.83
C ILE A 156 -12.57 -7.85 -24.09
N ALA A 157 -13.28 -8.96 -24.27
CA ALA A 157 -14.43 -9.29 -23.45
C ALA A 157 -13.99 -9.52 -22.00
N LEU A 158 -14.62 -8.81 -21.06
CA LEU A 158 -14.27 -8.91 -19.64
C LEU A 158 -14.86 -10.20 -19.08
N LYS A 159 -13.96 -11.08 -18.64
CA LYS A 159 -14.30 -12.35 -18.03
C LYS A 159 -14.60 -12.15 -16.55
N ARG A 160 -15.65 -12.81 -16.06
CA ARG A 160 -16.01 -12.77 -14.63
C ARG A 160 -15.46 -13.98 -13.89
N PHE A 161 -14.58 -13.70 -12.92
CA PHE A 161 -13.98 -14.71 -12.06
C PHE A 161 -14.57 -14.63 -10.64
N TYR A 162 -14.80 -15.80 -10.07
CA TYR A 162 -15.19 -15.95 -8.69
C TYR A 162 -14.25 -16.90 -7.97
N VAL A 163 -13.89 -16.60 -6.74
CA VAL A 163 -13.10 -17.51 -5.90
C VAL A 163 -14.03 -18.28 -4.97
N ILE A 164 -13.76 -19.57 -4.82
CA ILE A 164 -14.45 -20.43 -3.85
C ILE A 164 -14.02 -20.00 -2.46
N GLU A 165 -14.98 -19.60 -1.64
CA GLU A 165 -14.78 -19.24 -0.24
C GLU A 165 -14.92 -20.49 0.64
N ASP A 166 -15.98 -21.27 0.43
CA ASP A 166 -16.30 -22.46 1.22
C ASP A 166 -17.01 -23.53 0.39
N VAL A 167 -16.88 -24.79 0.80
CA VAL A 167 -17.45 -25.96 0.13
C VAL A 167 -18.17 -26.88 1.11
N ASN A 168 -19.49 -26.83 1.06
CA ASN A 168 -20.36 -27.64 1.91
C ASN A 168 -21.09 -28.74 1.13
N ARG A 169 -21.60 -29.75 1.83
CA ARG A 169 -22.54 -30.71 1.22
C ARG A 169 -23.88 -30.02 1.03
N SER A 170 -24.46 -30.11 -0.17
CA SER A 170 -25.77 -29.50 -0.39
C SER A 170 -26.84 -30.27 0.38
N ALA A 171 -27.73 -29.54 1.08
CA ALA A 171 -28.83 -30.15 1.83
C ALA A 171 -29.79 -30.94 0.92
N GLU A 172 -29.94 -30.51 -0.33
CA GLU A 172 -30.77 -31.16 -1.35
C GLU A 172 -30.08 -32.39 -1.98
N GLY A 173 -28.77 -32.56 -1.73
CA GLY A 173 -27.95 -33.62 -2.31
C GLY A 173 -27.94 -34.93 -1.54
N PHE A 174 -28.78 -35.09 -0.52
CA PHE A 174 -28.83 -36.31 0.28
C PHE A 174 -29.87 -37.29 -0.27
N SER A 175 -29.45 -38.53 -0.49
CA SER A 175 -30.37 -39.63 -0.78
C SER A 175 -31.20 -40.02 0.47
N PRO A 176 -32.29 -40.80 0.32
CA PRO A 176 -33.09 -41.27 1.45
C PRO A 176 -32.29 -42.07 2.50
N THR A 177 -31.14 -42.60 2.12
CA THR A 177 -30.18 -43.32 2.99
C THR A 177 -29.06 -42.41 3.52
N TYR A 178 -29.22 -41.08 3.43
CA TYR A 178 -28.32 -40.03 3.90
C TYR A 178 -26.92 -40.03 3.27
N TRP A 179 -26.78 -40.54 2.04
CA TRP A 179 -25.54 -40.36 1.28
C TRP A 179 -25.53 -39.04 0.53
N PRO A 180 -24.46 -38.23 0.64
CA PRO A 180 -24.33 -36.99 -0.12
C PRO A 180 -23.86 -37.26 -1.54
N HIS A 181 -24.51 -36.61 -2.51
CA HIS A 181 -24.17 -36.65 -3.93
C HIS A 181 -23.76 -35.30 -4.49
N LEU A 182 -24.10 -34.20 -3.81
CA LEU A 182 -23.88 -32.84 -4.31
C LEU A 182 -23.04 -32.00 -3.34
N LEU A 183 -22.24 -31.11 -3.91
CA LEU A 183 -21.51 -30.08 -3.19
C LEU A 183 -22.09 -28.70 -3.55
N ARG A 184 -22.18 -27.83 -2.55
CA ARG A 184 -22.53 -26.43 -2.69
C ARG A 184 -21.27 -25.60 -2.45
N LEU A 185 -20.85 -24.89 -3.49
CA LEU A 185 -19.72 -23.98 -3.46
C LEU A 185 -20.26 -22.58 -3.18
N LYS A 186 -19.75 -21.93 -2.13
CA LYS A 186 -19.97 -20.51 -1.87
C LYS A 186 -18.88 -19.74 -2.60
N LEU A 187 -19.26 -18.89 -3.54
CA LEU A 187 -18.36 -18.13 -4.39
C LEU A 187 -18.46 -16.65 -4.04
N LYS A 188 -17.32 -15.96 -4.04
CA LYS A 188 -17.23 -14.50 -3.96
C LYS A 188 -16.51 -13.95 -5.18
N THR A 189 -16.78 -12.70 -5.54
CA THR A 189 -16.09 -12.03 -6.65
C THR A 189 -14.58 -12.03 -6.44
N LEU A 190 -13.82 -12.34 -7.48
CA LEU A 190 -12.36 -12.23 -7.43
C LEU A 190 -11.95 -10.75 -7.44
N VAL A 191 -11.03 -10.39 -6.56
CA VAL A 191 -10.41 -9.06 -6.50
C VAL A 191 -8.99 -9.12 -7.05
N ASP A 192 -8.49 -8.03 -7.62
CA ASP A 192 -7.09 -7.93 -8.02
C ASP A 192 -6.20 -7.94 -6.77
N SER A 193 -5.67 -9.11 -6.46
CA SER A 193 -4.75 -9.37 -5.35
C SER A 193 -3.57 -10.17 -5.88
N GLN A 194 -2.43 -10.05 -5.20
CA GLN A 194 -1.21 -10.80 -5.51
C GLN A 194 -1.48 -12.30 -5.63
N GLU A 195 -2.42 -12.81 -4.84
CA GLU A 195 -2.88 -14.21 -4.81
C GLU A 195 -3.34 -14.74 -6.18
N PHE A 196 -3.86 -13.87 -7.05
CA PHE A 196 -4.51 -14.30 -8.29
C PHE A 196 -3.71 -13.93 -9.54
N ARG A 197 -2.48 -13.44 -9.37
CA ARG A 197 -1.58 -13.00 -10.46
C ARG A 197 -1.44 -14.03 -11.59
N ASP A 198 -1.41 -15.32 -11.28
CA ASP A 198 -1.33 -16.39 -12.28
C ASP A 198 -2.53 -16.42 -13.24
N ILE A 199 -3.70 -15.99 -12.78
CA ILE A 199 -4.96 -16.02 -13.54
C ILE A 199 -5.18 -14.71 -14.27
N ILE A 200 -5.05 -13.58 -13.56
CA ILE A 200 -5.40 -12.24 -14.08
C ILE A 200 -4.19 -11.48 -14.66
N GLY A 201 -2.97 -11.90 -14.34
CA GLY A 201 -1.73 -11.24 -14.75
C GLY A 201 -1.41 -9.96 -13.98
N ASP A 202 -0.40 -9.26 -14.51
CA ASP A 202 0.22 -7.97 -14.15
C ASP A 202 -0.63 -6.68 -14.34
N ALA A 203 -1.17 -5.97 -13.34
CA ALA A 203 -1.78 -4.65 -13.54
C ALA A 203 -0.84 -3.63 -14.22
N THR A 204 0.48 -3.82 -14.07
CA THR A 204 1.53 -3.06 -14.76
C THR A 204 1.90 -3.62 -16.14
N THR A 205 1.52 -4.86 -16.44
CA THR A 205 1.78 -5.53 -17.71
C THR A 205 0.69 -5.16 -18.72
N THR A 206 1.08 -4.46 -19.78
CA THR A 206 0.16 -4.07 -20.87
C THR A 206 -0.54 -5.30 -21.47
N GLY A 207 -1.87 -5.27 -21.52
CA GLY A 207 -2.68 -6.34 -22.10
C GLY A 207 -3.07 -7.47 -21.14
N SER A 208 -2.68 -7.40 -19.86
CA SER A 208 -3.17 -8.33 -18.85
C SER A 208 -4.62 -8.02 -18.47
N LEU A 209 -5.35 -9.01 -17.97
CA LEU A 209 -6.71 -8.79 -17.48
C LEU A 209 -6.73 -7.84 -16.28
N ALA A 210 -5.74 -7.96 -15.39
CA ALA A 210 -5.57 -7.07 -14.24
C ALA A 210 -5.39 -5.60 -14.67
N SER A 211 -4.69 -5.33 -15.78
CA SER A 211 -4.51 -3.95 -16.27
C SER A 211 -5.82 -3.27 -16.67
N TYR A 212 -6.81 -4.05 -17.09
CA TYR A 212 -8.13 -3.58 -17.51
C TYR A 212 -9.18 -3.61 -16.39
N MET A 213 -9.10 -4.58 -15.47
CA MET A 213 -10.08 -4.74 -14.38
C MET A 213 -9.70 -3.99 -13.10
N SER A 214 -8.43 -3.67 -12.90
CA SER A 214 -7.94 -3.10 -11.65
C SER A 214 -8.11 -1.58 -11.61
N THR A 215 -8.52 -1.07 -10.45
CA THR A 215 -8.49 0.38 -10.15
C THR A 215 -7.08 0.86 -9.79
N TYR A 216 -6.11 -0.05 -9.65
CA TYR A 216 -4.76 0.25 -9.18
C TYR A 216 -4.09 1.42 -9.90
N ASN A 217 -4.08 1.41 -11.24
CA ASN A 217 -3.43 2.48 -12.01
C ASN A 217 -4.11 3.84 -11.79
N LYS A 218 -5.45 3.84 -11.70
CA LYS A 218 -6.23 5.06 -11.45
C LYS A 218 -6.03 5.58 -10.03
N GLU A 219 -6.01 4.69 -9.04
CA GLU A 219 -5.74 5.05 -7.65
C GLU A 219 -4.33 5.60 -7.47
N ARG A 220 -3.34 5.03 -8.17
CA ARG A 220 -1.98 5.55 -8.21
C ARG A 220 -1.93 6.95 -8.81
N GLU A 221 -2.55 7.17 -9.97
CA GLU A 221 -2.65 8.50 -10.59
C GLU A 221 -3.31 9.53 -9.66
N ILE A 222 -4.39 9.15 -8.99
CA ILE A 222 -5.08 10.02 -8.03
C ILE A 222 -4.17 10.32 -6.84
N ASN A 223 -3.47 9.31 -6.31
CA ASN A 223 -2.53 9.48 -5.20
C ASN A 223 -1.40 10.44 -5.60
N ASP A 224 -0.78 10.22 -6.76
CA ASP A 224 0.28 11.08 -7.30
C ASP A 224 -0.21 12.51 -7.50
N ALA A 225 -1.43 12.69 -8.04
CA ALA A 225 -2.03 14.02 -8.19
C ALA A 225 -2.29 14.70 -6.84
N ILE A 226 -2.76 13.96 -5.83
CA ILE A 226 -2.96 14.48 -4.47
C ILE A 226 -1.62 14.88 -3.85
N VAL A 227 -0.58 14.06 -3.99
CA VAL A 227 0.77 14.35 -3.48
C VAL A 227 1.34 15.59 -4.17
N ASN A 228 1.24 15.67 -5.51
CA ASN A 228 1.71 16.83 -6.27
C ASN A 228 0.98 18.12 -5.86
N GLN A 229 -0.33 18.06 -5.66
CA GLN A 229 -1.11 19.20 -5.18
C GLN A 229 -0.70 19.59 -3.75
N ALA A 230 -0.53 18.61 -2.86
CA ALA A 230 -0.08 18.86 -1.50
C ALA A 230 1.32 19.49 -1.44
N GLU A 231 2.23 19.08 -2.33
CA GLU A 231 3.56 19.69 -2.46
C GLU A 231 3.50 21.13 -2.98
N ALA A 232 2.57 21.45 -3.88
CA ALA A 232 2.36 22.81 -4.36
C ALA A 232 1.79 23.72 -3.26
N ASP A 233 0.82 23.24 -2.49
CA ASP A 233 0.15 24.02 -1.44
C ASP A 233 1.03 24.19 -0.19
N ALA A 234 1.82 23.17 0.16
CA ALA A 234 2.67 23.17 1.36
C ALA A 234 4.07 22.57 1.07
N PRO A 235 4.94 23.29 0.33
CA PRO A 235 6.22 22.76 -0.15
C PRO A 235 7.22 22.46 0.98
N LYS A 236 7.07 23.10 2.14
CA LYS A 236 7.92 22.89 3.31
C LYS A 236 7.09 22.80 4.57
N SER A 237 7.58 22.00 5.51
CA SER A 237 7.08 21.91 6.88
C SER A 237 7.15 23.26 7.60
N GLY A 238 6.37 23.38 8.68
CA GLY A 238 6.34 24.57 9.52
C GLY A 238 5.64 25.77 8.88
N PHE A 239 5.64 26.89 9.59
CA PHE A 239 4.92 28.09 9.18
C PHE A 239 5.74 28.92 8.18
N ASN A 240 5.11 29.31 7.06
CA ASN A 240 5.68 30.28 6.14
C ASN A 240 5.32 31.70 6.59
N TYR A 241 6.30 32.43 7.12
CA TYR A 241 6.07 33.80 7.59
C TYR A 241 6.63 34.87 6.63
N LYS A 242 7.21 34.50 5.48
CA LYS A 242 7.79 35.45 4.51
C LYS A 242 6.84 36.54 4.04
N GLN A 243 5.54 36.24 4.03
CA GLN A 243 4.49 37.18 3.64
C GLN A 243 4.22 38.27 4.67
N PHE A 244 4.72 38.11 5.90
CA PHE A 244 4.51 39.06 7.00
C PHE A 244 5.74 39.94 7.22
N TYR A 245 5.50 41.22 7.49
CA TYR A 245 6.54 42.19 7.79
C TYR A 245 7.00 42.09 9.24
N VAL A 246 8.27 41.75 9.46
CA VAL A 246 8.90 41.69 10.78
C VAL A 246 9.39 43.08 11.16
N THR A 247 8.81 43.65 12.21
CA THR A 247 9.26 44.94 12.75
C THR A 247 10.50 44.74 13.62
N PRO A 248 11.58 45.53 13.46
CA PRO A 248 12.70 45.51 14.38
C PRO A 248 12.27 46.16 15.69
N ILE A 249 12.29 45.42 16.79
CA ILE A 249 11.98 45.97 18.12
C ILE A 249 13.20 45.92 19.04
N ASP A 250 13.29 46.87 19.96
CA ASP A 250 14.23 46.84 21.07
C ASP A 250 13.73 45.93 22.22
N GLU A 251 14.54 45.77 23.26
CA GLU A 251 14.19 44.96 24.45
C GLU A 251 12.95 45.48 25.20
N ARG A 252 12.51 46.71 24.90
CA ARG A 252 11.38 47.40 25.53
C ARG A 252 10.13 47.36 24.65
N GLY A 253 10.21 46.76 23.46
CA GLY A 253 9.11 46.65 22.50
C GLY A 253 8.91 47.86 21.59
N ASN A 254 9.82 48.83 21.59
CA ASN A 254 9.76 49.99 20.69
C ASN A 254 10.43 49.66 19.35
N VAL A 255 9.96 50.30 18.26
CA VAL A 255 10.58 50.15 16.94
C VAL A 255 12.02 50.68 16.97
N ARG A 256 12.97 49.84 16.56
CA ARG A 256 14.38 50.19 16.51
C ARG A 256 14.70 50.96 15.21
N LEU A 257 15.35 52.10 15.38
CA LEU A 257 15.70 53.02 14.30
C LEU A 257 17.23 53.12 14.23
N GLU A 258 17.77 52.98 13.02
CA GLU A 258 19.17 53.21 12.69
C GLU A 258 19.37 54.72 12.48
N GLY A 259 20.26 55.33 13.27
CA GLY A 259 20.58 56.77 13.21
C GLY A 259 19.96 57.66 14.29
N ALA A 260 19.12 57.14 15.19
CA ALA A 260 18.36 57.96 16.15
C ALA A 260 19.08 58.28 17.49
N ASN A 261 20.37 57.97 17.64
CA ASN A 261 21.14 58.32 18.84
C ASN A 261 22.03 59.56 18.62
N SER A 262 21.43 60.64 18.11
CA SER A 262 22.00 61.99 18.32
C SER A 262 21.26 62.60 19.50
N ASP A 263 21.97 63.17 20.47
CA ASP A 263 21.36 63.96 21.57
C ASP A 263 20.73 65.28 21.07
N GLU A 264 20.74 65.52 19.76
CA GLU A 264 20.18 66.70 19.11
C GLU A 264 18.65 66.57 18.97
N SER A 265 17.94 67.57 19.48
CA SER A 265 16.47 67.60 19.49
C SER A 265 15.84 68.18 18.22
N ILE A 266 16.64 68.85 17.37
CA ILE A 266 16.22 69.51 16.13
C ILE A 266 17.39 69.49 15.14
N SER A 267 17.18 68.99 13.91
CA SER A 267 18.12 69.14 12.80
C SER A 267 17.74 70.36 11.94
N SER A 268 18.74 71.16 11.53
CA SER A 268 18.52 72.37 10.72
C SER A 268 18.41 72.10 9.22
N ASP A 269 18.82 70.92 8.73
CA ASP A 269 18.98 70.66 7.29
C ASP A 269 18.14 69.48 6.76
N GLN A 270 17.66 68.57 7.61
CA GLN A 270 16.79 67.44 7.24
C GLN A 270 15.87 67.05 8.42
N PRO A 271 14.73 66.36 8.21
CA PRO A 271 14.07 65.67 9.32
C PRO A 271 15.04 64.68 9.96
N ILE A 272 15.02 64.54 11.30
CA ILE A 272 15.84 63.56 12.02
C ILE A 272 15.47 62.17 11.48
N ASN A 273 16.35 61.63 10.63
CA ASN A 273 16.10 60.51 9.73
C ASN A 273 16.25 59.18 10.45
N ALA A 274 15.10 58.61 10.81
CA ALA A 274 14.99 57.29 11.36
C ALA A 274 14.85 56.25 10.23
N VAL A 275 15.95 55.66 9.79
CA VAL A 275 15.87 54.45 8.95
C VAL A 275 15.46 53.30 9.86
N ILE A 276 14.43 52.56 9.50
CA ILE A 276 14.02 51.37 10.28
C ILE A 276 15.17 50.35 10.21
N ASP A 277 15.67 49.93 11.38
CA ASP A 277 16.79 48.99 11.44
C ASP A 277 16.38 47.61 10.86
N THR A 278 17.35 46.79 10.50
CA THR A 278 17.10 45.39 10.13
C THR A 278 16.68 44.56 11.37
N PRO A 279 15.71 43.63 11.26
CA PRO A 279 15.27 42.81 12.39
C PRO A 279 16.35 41.89 13.00
N ALA A 280 16.51 41.92 14.32
CA ALA A 280 17.46 41.05 15.03
C ALA A 280 16.96 39.60 15.23
N SER A 281 15.66 39.35 15.09
CA SER A 281 15.02 38.04 15.26
C SER A 281 13.70 37.99 14.48
N SER A 282 13.20 36.77 14.23
CA SER A 282 11.84 36.54 13.74
C SER A 282 10.86 36.56 14.92
N HIS A 283 10.00 37.58 14.99
CA HIS A 283 9.13 37.84 16.16
C HIS A 283 7.84 37.03 16.22
N TYR A 284 7.61 36.20 15.20
CA TYR A 284 6.45 35.33 15.19
C TYR A 284 6.82 34.05 15.94
N GLY A 285 6.31 33.88 17.16
CA GLY A 285 6.56 32.73 18.06
C GLY A 285 6.05 31.38 17.56
N PHE A 286 6.13 31.13 16.26
CA PHE A 286 5.79 29.89 15.59
C PHE A 286 6.96 28.91 15.68
N TYR A 287 6.64 27.66 15.99
CA TYR A 287 7.62 26.58 15.97
C TYR A 287 8.00 26.21 14.54
N TYR A 288 9.28 25.86 14.31
CA TYR A 288 9.82 25.37 13.02
C TYR A 288 9.60 26.31 11.83
N ASN A 289 9.80 27.61 12.03
CA ASN A 289 9.56 28.65 11.04
C ASN A 289 10.82 29.02 10.22
N GLY A 290 12.02 28.74 10.71
CA GLY A 290 13.25 29.23 10.08
C GLY A 290 13.56 28.59 8.73
N ASP A 291 13.87 29.42 7.74
CA ASP A 291 14.16 29.04 6.35
C ASP A 291 15.51 29.56 5.84
N GLY A 292 16.29 30.19 6.72
CA GLY A 292 17.62 30.70 6.43
C GLY A 292 17.61 31.99 5.61
N ILE A 293 16.48 32.66 5.51
CA ILE A 293 16.31 33.88 4.72
C ILE A 293 16.09 35.06 5.66
N PRO A 294 16.76 36.20 5.43
CA PRO A 294 16.53 37.39 6.22
C PRO A 294 15.06 37.82 6.25
N PRO A 295 14.55 38.27 7.41
CA PRO A 295 13.25 38.91 7.50
C PRO A 295 13.10 40.04 6.47
N ASN A 296 11.88 40.30 6.01
CA ASN A 296 11.56 41.40 5.07
C ASN A 296 12.30 41.35 3.71
N GLY A 297 12.98 40.24 3.38
CA GLY A 297 13.68 40.09 2.10
C GLY A 297 15.00 40.86 1.99
N TYR A 298 15.64 41.21 3.12
CA TYR A 298 17.00 41.78 3.09
C TYR A 298 17.98 40.79 2.43
N VAL A 299 19.02 41.32 1.79
CA VAL A 299 20.06 40.51 1.16
C VAL A 299 20.97 39.91 2.23
N ALA A 300 21.30 38.63 2.08
CA ALA A 300 22.32 37.95 2.90
C ALA A 300 23.47 37.46 2.03
N GLY A 301 24.69 37.55 2.54
CA GLY A 301 25.81 36.73 2.06
C GLY A 301 25.66 35.27 2.51
N ALA A 302 26.41 34.35 1.90
CA ALA A 302 26.44 32.95 2.32
C ALA A 302 27.87 32.38 2.23
N GLY A 303 28.24 31.52 3.18
CA GLY A 303 29.56 30.89 3.22
C GLY A 303 29.79 30.01 4.45
N THR A 304 30.94 29.37 4.53
CA THR A 304 31.34 28.49 5.66
C THR A 304 32.07 29.24 6.78
N SER A 305 32.44 30.50 6.54
CA SER A 305 33.03 31.42 7.52
C SER A 305 32.42 32.81 7.38
N PHE A 306 32.49 33.62 8.44
CA PHE A 306 32.03 35.00 8.38
C PHE A 306 32.97 35.88 7.55
N PRO A 307 32.44 36.87 6.81
CA PRO A 307 33.27 37.84 6.10
C PRO A 307 34.07 38.69 7.09
N THR A 308 35.31 38.99 6.73
CA THR A 308 36.27 39.76 7.57
C THR A 308 36.43 41.20 7.10
N SER A 309 35.83 41.58 5.97
CA SER A 309 35.86 42.92 5.40
C SER A 309 34.51 43.24 4.77
N ASN A 310 34.20 44.53 4.60
CA ASN A 310 32.93 45.03 4.03
C ASN A 310 31.69 44.52 4.77
N VAL A 311 31.70 44.62 6.11
CA VAL A 311 30.57 44.24 6.97
C VAL A 311 30.07 45.47 7.70
N ASN A 312 28.79 45.78 7.52
CA ASN A 312 28.09 46.85 8.22
C ASN A 312 27.11 46.28 9.24
N LYS A 313 26.78 47.10 10.24
CA LYS A 313 25.70 46.77 11.17
C LYS A 313 24.41 46.50 10.38
N GLY A 314 23.73 45.42 10.73
CA GLY A 314 22.50 45.02 10.06
C GLY A 314 22.67 44.04 8.90
N ASP A 315 23.90 43.80 8.44
CA ASP A 315 24.16 42.81 7.40
C ASP A 315 23.78 41.40 7.86
N TYR A 316 23.21 40.62 6.95
CA TYR A 316 22.88 39.22 7.18
C TYR A 316 23.89 38.29 6.51
N PHE A 317 24.15 37.15 7.14
CA PHE A 317 25.02 36.12 6.60
C PHE A 317 24.54 34.72 6.97
N LEU A 318 24.35 33.86 5.97
CA LEU A 318 23.95 32.48 6.12
C LEU A 318 25.21 31.59 6.23
N ARG A 319 25.37 30.91 7.35
CA ARG A 319 26.44 29.93 7.56
C ARG A 319 26.01 28.56 7.07
N LEU A 320 26.74 28.05 6.07
CA LEU A 320 26.46 26.78 5.38
C LEU A 320 27.13 25.56 6.04
N ASP A 321 27.97 25.78 7.04
CA ASP A 321 28.70 24.75 7.79
C ASP A 321 27.94 24.23 9.03
N PHE A 322 26.84 24.87 9.42
CA PHE A 322 25.96 24.35 10.47
C PHE A 322 24.95 23.36 9.88
N LEU A 323 24.55 22.36 10.67
CA LEU A 323 23.44 21.47 10.33
C LEU A 323 22.35 21.56 11.42
N PRO A 324 21.20 22.20 11.14
CA PRO A 324 20.84 22.95 9.93
C PRO A 324 21.65 24.24 9.74
N ASN A 325 21.70 24.74 8.50
CA ASN A 325 22.31 26.03 8.17
C ASN A 325 21.73 27.14 9.06
N ARG A 326 22.52 28.13 9.43
CA ARG A 326 22.14 29.13 10.42
C ARG A 326 22.32 30.54 9.90
N LEU A 327 21.28 31.37 10.03
CA LEU A 327 21.30 32.77 9.65
C LEU A 327 21.78 33.64 10.81
N PHE A 328 22.67 34.58 10.51
CA PHE A 328 23.18 35.55 11.46
C PHE A 328 22.97 36.98 10.97
N ARG A 329 22.95 37.93 11.91
CA ARG A 329 22.95 39.37 11.66
C ARG A 329 24.09 40.03 12.42
N PHE A 330 24.82 40.94 11.79
CA PHE A 330 25.90 41.69 12.43
C PHE A 330 25.35 42.84 13.29
N ASP A 331 25.71 42.92 14.56
CA ASP A 331 25.25 43.98 15.48
C ASP A 331 26.13 45.25 15.46
N GLY A 332 27.22 45.23 14.67
CA GLY A 332 28.26 46.26 14.63
C GLY A 332 29.56 45.80 15.29
N VAL A 333 29.51 44.74 16.11
CA VAL A 333 30.67 44.18 16.82
C VAL A 333 30.82 42.67 16.54
N ARG A 334 29.70 41.93 16.49
CA ARG A 334 29.66 40.47 16.35
C ARG A 334 28.45 39.99 15.56
N TRP A 335 28.54 38.76 15.09
CA TRP A 335 27.45 38.05 14.43
C TRP A 335 26.53 37.39 15.46
N LEU A 336 25.28 37.84 15.51
CA LEU A 336 24.23 37.27 16.36
C LEU A 336 23.36 36.31 15.56
N LYS A 337 23.05 35.16 16.15
CA LYS A 337 22.15 34.18 15.54
C LYS A 337 20.74 34.78 15.42
N VAL A 338 20.16 34.68 14.24
CA VAL A 338 18.77 35.06 13.95
C VAL A 338 17.89 33.81 14.00
N GLU A 339 18.19 32.80 13.17
CA GLU A 339 17.41 31.57 13.07
C GLU A 339 18.20 30.39 12.51
N ASP A 340 17.66 29.19 12.68
CA ASP A 340 18.13 27.95 12.03
C ASP A 340 17.21 27.63 10.84
N SER A 341 17.76 27.21 9.70
CA SER A 341 17.00 26.79 8.51
C SER A 341 16.43 25.38 8.71
N VAL A 342 15.29 25.29 9.40
CA VAL A 342 14.67 24.04 9.86
C VAL A 342 13.48 23.58 9.01
N ARG A 343 13.00 24.39 8.06
CA ARG A 343 11.89 24.02 7.18
C ARG A 343 12.33 23.01 6.11
N LEU A 344 11.69 21.85 6.08
CA LEU A 344 12.05 20.69 5.25
C LEU A 344 10.91 20.30 4.32
N THR A 345 11.21 19.63 3.21
CA THR A 345 10.18 19.00 2.37
C THR A 345 9.46 17.89 3.15
N THR A 346 8.14 17.83 3.04
CA THR A 346 7.29 16.92 3.82
C THR A 346 7.20 15.52 3.22
N THR A 347 7.30 15.40 1.89
CA THR A 347 7.21 14.13 1.17
C THR A 347 8.32 13.16 1.58
N ASN A 348 7.91 11.95 2.00
CA ASN A 348 8.83 10.88 2.35
C ASN A 348 9.37 10.22 1.07
N ASN A 349 10.49 10.72 0.55
CA ASN A 349 11.23 10.04 -0.51
C ASN A 349 12.56 9.47 0.01
N ASN A 350 13.18 8.58 -0.76
CA ASN A 350 14.43 7.90 -0.39
C ASN A 350 15.64 8.84 -0.27
N THR A 351 15.52 10.07 -0.79
CA THR A 351 16.56 11.10 -0.79
C THR A 351 16.38 12.15 0.32
N ARG A 352 15.39 11.99 1.20
CA ARG A 352 15.10 13.01 2.22
C ARG A 352 16.19 13.03 3.28
N ASN A 353 16.78 14.20 3.52
CA ASN A 353 17.83 14.39 4.53
C ASN A 353 17.26 14.48 5.95
N THR A 354 16.73 13.37 6.48
CA THR A 354 16.35 13.25 7.90
C THR A 354 17.19 12.20 8.60
N PHE A 355 17.42 12.34 9.91
CA PHE A 355 18.10 11.30 10.69
C PHE A 355 17.42 9.93 10.56
N LYS A 356 16.09 9.89 10.46
CA LYS A 356 15.35 8.63 10.25
C LYS A 356 15.65 8.03 8.88
N THR A 357 15.61 8.82 7.80
CA THR A 357 15.96 8.33 6.45
C THR A 357 17.43 7.90 6.38
N GLY A 358 18.33 8.69 6.95
CA GLY A 358 19.76 8.36 7.02
C GLY A 358 20.02 7.09 7.83
N PHE A 359 19.31 6.88 8.93
CA PHE A 359 19.39 5.67 9.75
C PHE A 359 18.82 4.44 9.03
N VAL A 360 17.58 4.53 8.52
CA VAL A 360 16.88 3.41 7.87
C VAL A 360 17.58 2.96 6.58
N ASN A 361 18.13 3.90 5.81
CA ASN A 361 18.79 3.62 4.54
C ASN A 361 20.32 3.52 4.66
N ASN A 362 20.86 3.36 5.88
CA ASN A 362 22.31 3.32 6.08
C ASN A 362 22.93 1.98 5.65
N SER A 363 23.50 1.90 4.45
CA SER A 363 24.18 0.70 3.96
C SER A 363 25.64 0.57 4.43
N SER A 364 26.07 1.34 5.44
CA SER A 364 27.44 1.22 5.99
C SER A 364 27.58 0.03 6.95
N THR A 365 28.82 -0.36 7.21
CA THR A 365 29.18 -1.41 8.18
C THR A 365 29.85 -0.81 9.41
N SER A 366 29.65 -1.41 10.57
CA SER A 366 30.34 -1.05 11.82
C SER A 366 31.01 -2.26 12.45
N THR A 367 32.16 -2.06 13.09
CA THR A 367 32.82 -3.12 13.86
C THR A 367 32.36 -3.07 15.32
N ILE A 368 31.66 -4.12 15.77
CA ILE A 368 31.21 -4.27 17.16
C ILE A 368 31.83 -5.56 17.70
N ASN A 369 32.59 -5.48 18.80
CA ASN A 369 33.30 -6.63 19.38
C ASN A 369 34.17 -7.41 18.38
N GLY A 370 34.84 -6.70 17.46
CA GLY A 370 35.71 -7.32 16.45
C GLY A 370 34.97 -7.96 15.27
N LEU A 371 33.64 -7.92 15.24
CA LEU A 371 32.81 -8.41 14.15
C LEU A 371 32.28 -7.24 13.31
N THR A 372 32.38 -7.38 12.00
CA THR A 372 31.78 -6.45 11.04
C THR A 372 30.27 -6.72 10.96
N VAL A 373 29.47 -5.71 11.25
CA VAL A 373 28.01 -5.77 11.27
C VAL A 373 27.46 -4.74 10.30
N GLU A 374 26.50 -5.12 9.46
CA GLU A 374 25.77 -4.19 8.59
C GLU A 374 24.82 -3.33 9.42
N GLN A 375 24.80 -2.01 9.19
CA GLN A 375 23.93 -1.11 9.94
C GLN A 375 22.47 -1.24 9.51
N ARG A 376 22.20 -1.46 8.22
CA ARG A 376 20.87 -1.80 7.70
C ARG A 376 20.70 -3.31 7.70
N GLN A 377 20.04 -3.82 8.72
CA GLN A 377 19.67 -5.23 8.84
C GLN A 377 18.25 -5.34 9.39
N SER A 378 17.55 -6.42 9.02
CA SER A 378 16.22 -6.71 9.57
C SER A 378 16.33 -6.99 11.08
N LEU A 379 15.25 -6.71 11.84
CA LEU A 379 15.24 -7.03 13.29
C LEU A 379 15.44 -8.53 13.54
N THR A 380 15.01 -9.36 12.60
CA THR A 380 15.16 -10.82 12.61
C THR A 380 16.61 -11.28 12.44
N ASP A 381 17.47 -10.48 11.80
CA ASP A 381 18.90 -10.79 11.63
C ASP A 381 19.76 -10.22 12.76
N ALA A 382 19.33 -9.12 13.37
CA ALA A 382 20.06 -8.44 14.43
C ALA A 382 20.24 -9.27 15.72
N LEU A 383 19.34 -10.23 15.99
CA LEU A 383 19.29 -11.01 17.23
C LEU A 383 19.35 -12.53 17.02
N LYS A 384 19.93 -13.00 15.92
CA LYS A 384 20.15 -14.44 15.74
C LYS A 384 21.12 -14.95 16.82
N PRO A 385 20.77 -15.98 17.62
CA PRO A 385 21.71 -16.59 18.55
C PRO A 385 22.89 -17.16 17.75
N LYS A 386 24.09 -16.64 18.00
CA LYS A 386 25.32 -17.17 17.41
C LYS A 386 25.85 -18.26 18.33
N ALA A 387 26.38 -19.33 17.74
CA ALA A 387 27.11 -20.33 18.51
C ALA A 387 28.31 -19.65 19.19
N ASP A 388 28.53 -19.93 20.47
CA ASP A 388 29.78 -19.54 21.15
C ASP A 388 30.93 -20.24 20.41
N ASN A 389 31.93 -19.44 19.99
CA ASN A 389 33.15 -19.94 19.36
C ASN A 389 34.01 -20.75 20.33
#